data_AF-A0A6P0VIN1-F1
#
_entry.id   AF-A0A6P0VIN1-F1
#
_cell.length_a   1.000
_cell.length_b   1.000
_cell.length_c   1.000
_cell.angle_alpha   90.00
_cell.angle_beta   90.00
_cell.angle_gamma   90.00
#
_symmetry.space_group_name_H-M   'P 1'
#
loop_
_entity.id
_entity.type
_entity.pdbx_description
1 polymer ?
#
loop_
_entity_poly.entity_id
_entity_poly.type
_entity_poly.pdbx_seq_one_letter_code
_entity_poly.pdbx_strand_id
1 'polypeptide(L)'
;MSEKERNKKINEHSRQLINLEQRLKTIELDVEPRGRLSLAFEAIEEDLDEIKSRITKLEQNTEHRFNRLDAKLEVIIEYMTGVRDLPEE
;
A
#
# COMPACT_ATOMS: atom_id res chain seq x y z
N MET A 1 57.65 3.03 5.32
CA MET A 1 56.49 3.94 5.48
C MET A 1 56.88 4.99 6.49
N SER A 2 56.89 6.27 6.10
CA SER A 2 57.30 7.35 6.99
C SER A 2 56.24 7.56 8.08
N GLU A 3 56.65 7.95 9.29
CA GLU A 3 55.75 8.26 10.39
C GLU A 3 54.68 9.30 10.00
N LYS A 4 55.04 10.24 9.13
CA LYS A 4 54.13 11.23 8.54
C LYS A 4 53.03 10.61 7.66
N GLU A 5 53.35 9.57 6.90
CA GLU A 5 52.37 8.84 6.08
C GLU A 5 51.41 8.03 6.95
N ARG A 6 51.94 7.42 8.02
CA ARG A 6 51.13 6.71 9.02
C ARG A 6 50.14 7.66 9.70
N ASN A 7 50.60 8.83 10.14
CA ASN A 7 49.75 9.84 10.79
C ASN A 7 48.70 10.40 9.82
N LYS A 8 49.04 10.61 8.55
CA LYS A 8 48.07 11.04 7.53
C LYS A 8 46.98 10.00 7.33
N LYS A 9 47.34 8.72 7.24
CA LYS A 9 46.40 7.61 7.06
C LYS A 9 45.49 7.44 8.29
N ILE A 10 46.02 7.58 9.49
CA ILE A 10 45.23 7.57 10.74
C ILE A 10 44.18 8.68 10.72
N ASN A 11 44.57 9.92 10.40
CA ASN A 11 43.64 11.05 10.34
C ASN A 11 42.55 10.86 9.28
N GLU A 12 42.90 10.28 8.14
CA GLU A 12 41.94 9.96 7.08
C GLU A 12 40.92 8.91 7.54
N HIS A 13 41.38 7.84 8.17
CA HIS A 13 40.50 6.83 8.76
C HIS A 13 39.62 7.38 9.87
N SER A 14 40.15 8.26 10.74
CA SER A 14 39.33 8.93 11.77
C SER A 14 38.20 9.75 11.16
N ARG A 15 38.45 10.48 10.06
CA ARG A 15 37.40 11.22 9.34
C ARG A 15 36.35 10.31 8.73
N GLN A 16 36.79 9.19 8.14
CA GLN A 16 35.88 8.19 7.57
C GLN A 16 35.00 7.56 8.64
N LEU A 17 35.55 7.23 9.82
CA LEU A 17 34.81 6.68 10.94
C LEU A 17 33.74 7.65 11.45
N ILE A 18 34.07 8.93 11.61
CA ILE A 18 33.10 9.97 12.02
C ILE A 18 31.96 10.07 11.00
N ASN A 19 32.28 10.04 9.70
CA ASN A 19 31.25 10.09 8.66
C ASN A 19 30.34 8.86 8.69
N LEU A 20 30.93 7.67 8.86
CA LEU A 20 30.17 6.43 8.96
C LEU A 20 29.26 6.41 10.20
N GLU A 21 29.75 6.90 11.34
CA GLU A 21 28.96 7.01 12.57
C GLU A 21 27.75 7.93 12.38
N GLN A 22 27.91 9.07 11.71
CA GLN A 22 26.80 9.99 11.42
C GLN A 22 25.75 9.36 10.49
N ARG A 23 26.20 8.60 9.48
CA ARG A 23 25.31 7.88 8.57
C ARG A 23 24.57 6.76 9.29
N LEU A 24 25.26 6.04 10.16
CA LEU A 24 24.66 4.98 10.98
C LEU A 24 23.54 5.53 11.87
N LYS A 25 23.79 6.63 12.59
CA LYS A 25 22.77 7.28 13.42
C LYS A 25 21.53 7.71 12.64
N THR A 26 21.73 8.16 11.40
CA THR A 26 20.60 8.54 10.53
C THR A 26 19.79 7.31 10.13
N ILE A 27 20.47 6.23 9.75
CA ILE A 27 19.82 4.96 9.41
C ILE A 27 19.08 4.40 10.62
N GLU A 28 19.69 4.42 11.81
CA GLU A 28 19.05 4.00 13.07
C GLU A 28 17.73 4.75 13.30
N LEU A 29 17.73 6.09 13.19
CA LEU A 29 16.50 6.89 13.33
C LEU A 29 15.42 6.55 12.28
N ASP A 30 15.83 6.14 11.08
CA ASP A 30 14.91 5.77 10.02
C ASP A 30 14.32 4.36 10.25
N VAL A 31 15.12 3.40 10.74
CA VAL A 31 14.77 1.97 10.86
C VAL A 31 14.35 1.50 12.26
N GLU A 32 14.55 2.32 13.30
CA GLU A 32 14.12 2.00 14.66
C GLU A 32 12.60 1.74 14.73
N PRO A 33 12.12 0.94 15.69
CA PRO A 33 10.69 0.82 15.94
C PRO A 33 10.10 2.21 16.25
N ARG A 34 9.09 2.63 15.48
CA ARG A 34 8.52 4.00 15.48
C ARG A 34 9.45 5.07 14.90
N GLY A 35 10.51 4.66 14.20
CA GLY A 35 11.30 5.51 13.35
C GLY A 35 10.52 5.99 12.13
N ARG A 36 11.14 6.81 11.29
CA ARG A 36 10.45 7.45 10.15
C ARG A 36 9.86 6.44 9.19
N LEU A 37 10.55 5.32 8.93
CA LEU A 37 10.02 4.28 8.06
C LEU A 37 8.83 3.57 8.69
N SER A 38 8.87 3.26 9.99
CA SER A 38 7.73 2.67 10.68
C SER A 38 6.49 3.56 10.59
N LEU A 39 6.63 4.86 10.83
CA LEU A 39 5.52 5.81 10.72
C LEU A 39 4.98 5.92 9.28
N ALA A 40 5.87 5.88 8.29
CA ALA A 40 5.46 5.88 6.88
C ALA A 40 4.71 4.59 6.52
N PHE A 41 5.14 3.43 7.02
CA PHE A 41 4.44 2.17 6.81
C PHE A 41 3.08 2.14 7.53
N GLU A 42 2.98 2.67 8.75
CA GLU A 42 1.70 2.80 9.47
C GLU A 42 0.71 3.67 8.69
N ALA A 43 1.16 4.81 8.15
CA ALA A 43 0.31 5.67 7.32
C ALA A 43 -0.13 4.98 6.01
N ILE A 44 0.78 4.24 5.36
CA ILE A 44 0.44 3.46 4.17
C ILE A 44 -0.57 2.35 4.50
N GLU A 45 -0.45 1.70 5.66
CA GLU A 45 -1.39 0.68 6.10
C GLU A 45 -2.79 1.26 6.30
N GLU A 46 -2.90 2.43 6.93
CA GLU A 46 -4.15 3.16 7.08
C GLU A 46 -4.78 3.55 5.73
N ASP A 47 -3.98 4.07 4.80
CA ASP A 47 -4.43 4.41 3.44
C ASP A 47 -4.94 3.16 2.70
N LEU A 48 -4.24 2.03 2.83
CA LEU A 48 -4.62 0.76 2.20
C LEU A 48 -5.95 0.22 2.75
N ASP A 49 -6.17 0.34 4.07
CA ASP A 49 -7.44 -0.04 4.69
C ASP A 49 -8.60 0.84 4.23
N GLU A 50 -8.37 2.15 4.06
CA GLU A 50 -9.38 3.06 3.51
C GLU A 50 -9.73 2.67 2.06
N ILE A 51 -8.72 2.44 1.23
CA ILE A 51 -8.90 2.03 -0.17
C ILE A 51 -9.69 0.72 -0.23
N LYS A 52 -9.34 -0.26 0.60
CA LYS A 52 -10.04 -1.54 0.69
C LYS A 52 -11.51 -1.35 1.06
N SER A 53 -11.80 -0.51 2.07
CA SER A 53 -13.18 -0.18 2.47
C SER A 53 -13.98 0.44 1.32
N ARG A 54 -13.37 1.34 0.55
CA ARG A 54 -14.00 1.99 -0.59
C ARG A 54 -14.29 1.02 -1.73
N ILE A 55 -13.37 0.10 -2.01
CA ILE A 55 -13.56 -0.96 -3.01
C ILE A 55 -14.72 -1.87 -2.60
N THR A 56 -14.75 -2.36 -1.36
CA THR A 56 -15.85 -3.20 -0.87
C THR A 56 -17.21 -2.52 -1.02
N LYS A 57 -17.31 -1.23 -0.67
CA LYS A 57 -18.56 -0.46 -0.87
C LYS A 57 -18.92 -0.32 -2.34
N LEU A 58 -17.94 -0.12 -3.22
CA LEU A 58 -18.17 -0.01 -4.66
C LEU A 58 -18.68 -1.33 -5.24
N GLU A 59 -18.09 -2.46 -4.84
CA GLU A 59 -18.51 -3.80 -5.24
C GLU A 59 -19.96 -4.07 -4.82
N GLN A 60 -20.30 -3.83 -3.55
CA GLN A 60 -21.68 -3.98 -3.04
C GLN A 60 -22.68 -3.09 -3.79
N ASN A 61 -22.33 -1.82 -4.02
CA ASN A 61 -23.19 -0.92 -4.77
C ASN A 61 -23.38 -1.37 -6.22
N THR A 62 -22.33 -1.93 -6.82
CA THR A 62 -22.37 -2.42 -8.19
C THR A 62 -23.24 -3.66 -8.31
N GLU A 63 -23.07 -4.62 -7.40
CA GLU A 63 -23.91 -5.83 -7.30
C GLU A 63 -25.40 -5.47 -7.11
N HIS A 64 -25.72 -4.57 -6.18
CA HIS A 64 -27.09 -4.10 -5.99
C HIS A 64 -27.68 -3.45 -7.24
N ARG A 65 -26.86 -2.69 -8.00
CA ARG A 65 -27.30 -2.05 -9.24
C ARG A 65 -27.54 -3.08 -10.35
N PHE A 66 -26.69 -4.11 -10.46
CA PHE A 66 -26.88 -5.20 -11.42
C PHE A 66 -28.13 -6.00 -11.08
N ASN A 67 -28.30 -6.44 -9.83
CA ASN A 67 -29.49 -7.18 -9.42
C ASN A 67 -30.79 -6.39 -9.67
N ARG A 68 -30.76 -5.07 -9.43
CA ARG A 68 -31.90 -4.19 -9.73
C ARG A 68 -32.14 -4.03 -11.24
N LEU A 69 -31.08 -4.06 -12.04
CA LEU A 69 -31.18 -3.99 -13.50
C LEU A 69 -31.73 -5.29 -14.07
N ASP A 70 -31.24 -6.44 -13.59
CA ASP A 70 -31.72 -7.77 -13.99
C ASP A 70 -33.21 -7.93 -13.67
N ALA A 71 -33.64 -7.61 -12.45
CA ALA A 71 -35.06 -7.65 -12.07
C ALA A 71 -35.94 -6.75 -12.95
N LYS A 72 -35.43 -5.59 -13.40
CA LYS A 72 -36.16 -4.72 -14.34
C LYS A 72 -36.22 -5.31 -15.74
N LEU A 73 -35.14 -5.93 -16.20
CA LEU A 73 -35.10 -6.58 -17.50
C LEU A 73 -36.02 -7.78 -17.55
N GLU A 74 -36.08 -8.60 -16.50
CA GLU A 74 -37.04 -9.71 -16.35
C GLU A 74 -38.48 -9.21 -16.52
N VAL A 75 -38.87 -8.14 -15.82
CA VAL A 75 -40.20 -7.55 -15.94
C VAL A 75 -40.48 -7.04 -17.36
N ILE A 76 -39.50 -6.42 -18.02
CA ILE A 76 -39.66 -5.95 -19.41
C ILE A 76 -39.82 -7.13 -20.38
N ILE A 77 -39.01 -8.18 -20.22
CA ILE A 77 -39.07 -9.39 -21.06
C ILE A 77 -40.43 -10.07 -20.87
N GLU A 78 -40.90 -10.24 -19.63
CA GLU A 78 -42.22 -10.81 -19.33
C GLU A 78 -43.32 -9.99 -20.01
N TYR A 79 -43.27 -8.65 -19.88
CA TYR A 79 -44.26 -7.76 -20.51
C TYR A 79 -44.24 -7.84 -22.04
N MET A 80 -43.07 -7.91 -22.67
CA MET A 80 -42.94 -7.91 -24.12
C MET A 80 -43.26 -9.26 -24.76
N THR A 81 -42.94 -10.35 -24.08
CA THR A 81 -42.97 -11.71 -24.66
C THR A 81 -44.09 -12.58 -24.10
N GLY A 82 -44.63 -12.25 -22.92
CA GLY A 82 -45.55 -13.10 -22.19
C GLY A 82 -44.91 -14.39 -21.65
N VAL A 83 -43.60 -14.57 -21.81
CA VAL A 83 -42.84 -15.70 -21.28
C VAL A 83 -42.53 -15.42 -19.82
N ARG A 84 -42.98 -16.31 -18.94
CA ARG A 84 -42.72 -16.28 -17.51
C ARG A 84 -42.00 -17.57 -17.15
N ASP A 85 -40.73 -17.44 -16.77
CA ASP A 85 -39.76 -18.51 -16.50
C ASP A 85 -39.65 -19.57 -17.61
N LEU A 86 -38.54 -19.54 -18.34
CA LEU A 86 -38.16 -20.68 -19.19
C LEU A 86 -37.91 -21.88 -18.26
N PRO A 87 -38.43 -23.08 -18.57
CA PRO A 87 -38.19 -24.26 -17.76
C PRO A 87 -36.69 -24.52 -17.63
N GLU A 88 -36.22 -24.74 -16.40
CA GLU A 88 -34.88 -25.26 -16.14
C GLU A 88 -34.84 -26.72 -16.61
N GLU A 89 -34.29 -26.96 -17.81
CA GLU A 89 -33.83 -28.31 -18.24
C GLU A 89 -32.48 -28.67 -17.62
#